data_AF-A0A4R3PQR8-F1
#
_entry.id   AF-A0A4R3PQR8-F1
#
_cell.length_a   1.000
_cell.length_b   1.000
_cell.length_c   1.000
_cell.angle_alpha   90.00
_cell.angle_beta   90.00
_cell.angle_gamma   90.00
#
_symmetry.space_group_name_H-M   'P 1'
#
loop_
_entity.id
_entity.type
_entity.pdbx_description
1 polymer ?
#
loop_
_entity_poly.entity_id
_entity_poly.type
_entity_poly.pdbx_seq_one_letter_code
_entity_poly.pdbx_strand_id
1 'polypeptide(L)'
;MISGIPGGIFAPSLAVGAGFGGTVGSLLGTSIALAAILGMTGYFSGVVQAPMTAFVIILEMTGDHQAATPIMAVSMIRYVTSRILSREPLYHCLSRVFLAAAIRARRAVKSQ
;
A
#
# COMPACT_ATOMS: atom_id res chain seq x y z
N MET A 1 -0.56 6.35 13.06
CA MET A 1 -0.27 5.33 14.08
C MET A 1 -0.98 5.76 15.37
N ILE A 2 -2.20 5.27 15.60
CA ILE A 2 -3.05 5.71 16.72
C ILE A 2 -2.42 5.33 18.07
N SER A 3 -1.69 4.22 18.13
CA SER A 3 -1.03 3.74 19.34
C SER A 3 0.39 4.28 19.58
N GLY A 4 0.99 4.99 18.63
CA GLY A 4 2.39 5.47 18.73
C GLY A 4 3.48 4.38 18.71
N ILE A 5 3.12 3.10 18.62
CA ILE A 5 4.07 1.98 18.56
C ILE A 5 4.90 2.06 17.27
N PRO A 6 6.24 1.92 17.35
CA PRO A 6 7.09 1.84 16.17
C PRO A 6 6.65 0.66 15.29
N GLY A 7 6.24 0.95 14.06
CA GLY A 7 5.79 -0.08 13.12
C GLY A 7 5.58 0.46 11.71
N GLY A 8 5.52 -0.45 10.74
CA GLY A 8 5.21 -0.13 9.35
C GLY A 8 3.74 -0.41 9.02
N ILE A 9 3.17 0.36 8.09
CA ILE A 9 1.82 0.12 7.55
C ILE A 9 1.82 -0.91 6.41
N PHE A 10 3.00 -1.36 5.97
CA PHE A 10 3.20 -2.23 4.82
C PHE A 10 2.51 -3.59 4.99
N ALA A 11 2.91 -4.38 5.99
CA ALA A 11 2.35 -5.70 6.21
C ALA A 11 0.82 -5.69 6.49
N PRO A 12 0.30 -4.77 7.32
CA PRO A 12 -1.15 -4.62 7.48
C PRO A 12 -1.88 -4.34 6.16
N SER A 13 -1.29 -3.50 5.29
CA SER A 13 -1.88 -3.18 3.99
C SER A 13 -1.97 -4.40 3.06
N LEU A 14 -0.90 -5.22 3.04
CA LEU A 14 -0.89 -6.47 2.28
C LEU A 14 -1.93 -7.46 2.80
N ALA A 15 -1.99 -7.66 4.13
CA ALA A 15 -2.94 -8.57 4.75
C ALA A 15 -4.40 -8.19 4.45
N VAL A 16 -4.74 -6.90 4.54
CA VAL A 16 -6.08 -6.40 4.22
C VAL A 16 -6.42 -6.65 2.75
N GLY A 17 -5.50 -6.31 1.83
CA GLY A 17 -5.74 -6.53 0.41
C GLY A 17 -5.84 -8.01 0.04
N ALA A 18 -5.01 -8.86 0.64
CA ALA A 18 -5.04 -10.32 0.43
C ALA A 18 -6.34 -10.93 0.93
N GLY A 19 -6.76 -10.57 2.15
CA GLY A 19 -8.01 -11.02 2.73
C GLY A 19 -9.20 -10.61 1.86
N PHE A 20 -9.27 -9.33 1.48
CA PHE A 20 -10.32 -8.82 0.62
C PHE A 20 -10.35 -9.54 -0.75
N GLY A 21 -9.20 -9.64 -1.42
CA GLY A 21 -9.08 -10.32 -2.71
C GLY A 21 -9.48 -11.79 -2.63
N GLY A 22 -9.03 -12.50 -1.60
CA GLY A 22 -9.37 -13.90 -1.37
C GLY A 22 -10.87 -14.10 -1.13
N THR A 23 -11.52 -13.23 -0.35
CA THR A 23 -12.98 -13.27 -0.15
C THR A 23 -13.72 -13.05 -1.47
N VAL A 24 -13.31 -12.06 -2.27
CA VAL A 24 -13.91 -11.83 -3.60
C VAL A 24 -13.70 -13.04 -4.51
N GLY A 25 -12.50 -13.63 -4.51
CA GLY A 25 -12.21 -14.83 -5.28
C GLY A 25 -13.11 -16.01 -4.92
N SER A 26 -13.33 -16.22 -3.62
CA SER A 26 -14.23 -17.26 -3.10
C SER A 26 -15.68 -17.02 -3.52
N LEU A 27 -16.17 -15.78 -3.46
CA LEU A 27 -17.54 -15.43 -3.87
C LEU A 27 -17.77 -15.61 -5.37
N LEU A 28 -16.76 -15.32 -6.19
CA LEU A 28 -16.83 -15.45 -7.65
C LEU A 28 -16.55 -16.87 -8.16
N GLY A 29 -16.20 -17.81 -7.27
CA GLY A 29 -15.83 -19.18 -7.66
C GLY A 29 -14.54 -19.25 -8.49
N THR A 30 -13.64 -18.29 -8.33
CA THR A 30 -12.34 -18.25 -9.04
C THR A 30 -11.20 -18.65 -8.10
N SER A 31 -9.96 -18.64 -8.60
CA SER A 31 -8.76 -18.91 -7.80
C SER A 31 -8.64 -17.90 -6.65
N ILE A 32 -8.84 -18.39 -5.42
CA ILE A 32 -8.67 -17.62 -4.18
C ILE A 32 -7.24 -17.08 -4.08
N ALA A 33 -6.24 -17.88 -4.46
CA ALA A 33 -4.84 -17.49 -4.42
C ALA A 33 -4.55 -16.32 -5.36
N LEU A 34 -4.96 -16.42 -6.64
CA LEU A 34 -4.74 -15.34 -7.60
C LEU A 34 -5.52 -14.09 -7.19
N ALA A 35 -6.78 -14.23 -6.75
CA ALA A 35 -7.59 -13.11 -6.31
C ALA A 35 -6.98 -12.41 -5.08
N ALA A 36 -6.40 -13.15 -4.14
CA ALA A 36 -5.67 -12.59 -2.99
C ALA A 36 -4.41 -11.82 -3.43
N ILE A 37 -3.63 -12.35 -4.38
CA ILE A 37 -2.44 -11.68 -4.94
C ILE A 37 -2.83 -10.35 -5.62
N LEU A 38 -3.87 -10.37 -6.45
CA LEU A 38 -4.37 -9.16 -7.11
C LEU A 38 -4.96 -8.16 -6.10
N GLY A 39 -5.65 -8.66 -5.07
CA GLY A 39 -6.19 -7.84 -3.97
C GLY A 39 -5.10 -7.13 -3.17
N MET A 40 -4.04 -7.83 -2.75
CA MET A 40 -2.90 -7.21 -2.07
C MET A 40 -2.17 -6.20 -2.96
N THR A 41 -2.00 -6.53 -4.25
CA THR A 41 -1.37 -5.65 -5.24
C THR A 41 -2.15 -4.35 -5.38
N GLY A 42 -3.46 -4.46 -5.56
CA GLY A 42 -4.34 -3.31 -5.68
C GLY A 42 -4.30 -2.47 -4.41
N TYR A 43 -4.56 -3.07 -3.25
CA TYR A 43 -4.60 -2.33 -2.00
C TYR A 43 -3.30 -1.56 -1.75
N PHE A 44 -2.16 -2.24 -1.88
CA PHE A 44 -0.86 -1.64 -1.61
C PHE A 44 -0.48 -0.56 -2.63
N SER A 45 -0.65 -0.82 -3.94
CA SER A 45 -0.39 0.17 -4.99
C SER A 45 -1.25 1.42 -4.81
N GLY A 46 -2.53 1.24 -4.46
CA GLY A 46 -3.45 2.35 -4.22
C GLY A 46 -3.07 3.19 -3.01
N VAL A 47 -2.66 2.57 -1.91
CA VAL A 47 -2.29 3.28 -0.68
C VAL A 47 -0.99 4.06 -0.84
N VAL A 48 0.04 3.41 -1.40
CA VAL A 48 1.39 3.99 -1.50
C VAL A 48 1.53 4.90 -2.71
N GLN A 49 0.69 4.69 -3.73
CA GLN A 49 0.77 5.38 -5.01
C GLN A 49 2.14 5.27 -5.70
N ALA A 50 2.80 4.12 -5.56
CA ALA A 50 4.06 3.77 -6.21
C ALA A 50 3.92 2.44 -6.96
N PRO A 51 3.34 2.45 -8.18
CA PRO A 51 2.85 1.22 -8.81
C PRO A 51 3.98 0.28 -9.27
N MET A 52 5.12 0.81 -9.70
CA MET A 52 6.30 -0.01 -10.05
C MET A 52 6.90 -0.69 -8.81
N THR A 53 7.04 0.06 -7.72
CA THR A 53 7.53 -0.49 -6.44
C THR A 53 6.59 -1.57 -5.90
N ALA A 54 5.28 -1.32 -5.94
CA ALA A 54 4.28 -2.29 -5.54
C ALA A 54 4.33 -3.56 -6.41
N PHE A 55 4.41 -3.41 -7.73
CA PHE A 55 4.53 -4.55 -8.65
C PHE A 55 5.73 -5.44 -8.32
N VAL A 56 6.93 -4.86 -8.22
CA VAL A 56 8.17 -5.63 -7.94
C VAL A 56 8.06 -6.33 -6.58
N ILE A 57 7.62 -5.62 -5.54
CA ILE A 57 7.49 -6.19 -4.21
C ILE A 57 6.56 -7.41 -4.20
N ILE A 58 5.37 -7.30 -4.80
CA ILE A 58 4.41 -8.41 -4.79
C ILE A 58 4.90 -9.58 -5.65
N LEU A 59 5.48 -9.29 -6.82
CA LEU A 59 6.03 -10.32 -7.69
C LEU A 59 7.10 -11.14 -6.95
N GLU A 60 8.06 -10.47 -6.30
CA GLU A 60 9.13 -11.13 -5.55
C GLU A 60 8.60 -11.89 -4.31
N MET A 61 7.64 -11.32 -3.59
CA MET A 61 7.06 -11.97 -2.41
C MET A 61 6.22 -13.22 -2.74
N THR A 62 5.61 -13.26 -3.92
CA THR A 62 4.73 -14.37 -4.34
C THR A 62 5.48 -15.42 -5.17
N GLY A 63 6.56 -15.04 -5.86
CA GLY A 63 7.32 -15.94 -6.74
C GLY A 63 6.53 -16.41 -7.97
N ASP A 64 5.33 -15.88 -8.21
CA ASP A 64 4.48 -16.28 -9.33
C ASP A 64 4.71 -15.37 -10.54
N HIS A 65 5.68 -15.75 -11.37
CA HIS A 65 5.99 -15.01 -12.59
C HIS A 65 4.89 -15.11 -13.66
N GLN A 66 4.01 -16.12 -13.62
CA GLN A 66 2.87 -16.21 -14.53
C GLN A 66 1.85 -15.10 -14.22
N ALA A 67 1.75 -14.69 -12.96
CA ALA A 67 0.92 -13.57 -12.53
C ALA A 67 1.56 -12.18 -12.74
N ALA A 68 2.77 -12.08 -13.31
CA ALA A 68 3.46 -10.78 -13.46
C ALA A 68 2.65 -9.75 -14.25
N THR A 69 2.10 -10.13 -15.41
CA THR A 69 1.27 -9.24 -16.24
C THR A 69 0.03 -8.74 -15.51
N PRO A 70 -0.82 -9.60 -14.88
CA PRO A 70 -1.98 -9.13 -14.15
C PRO A 70 -1.63 -8.33 -12.88
N ILE A 71 -0.53 -8.65 -12.17
CA ILE A 71 -0.05 -7.83 -11.03
C ILE A 71 0.30 -6.42 -11.52
N MET A 72 1.06 -6.29 -12.61
CA MET A 72 1.42 -4.97 -13.16
C MET A 72 0.18 -4.19 -13.64
N ALA A 73 -0.76 -4.85 -14.32
CA ALA A 73 -2.00 -4.21 -14.75
C ALA A 73 -2.81 -3.68 -13.56
N VAL A 74 -3.02 -4.52 -12.53
CA VAL A 74 -3.74 -4.14 -11.32
C VAL A 74 -3.03 -3.03 -10.56
N SER A 75 -1.69 -3.07 -10.47
CA SER A 75 -0.92 -2.03 -9.78
C SER A 75 -1.09 -0.67 -10.46
N MET A 76 -1.04 -0.62 -11.80
CA MET A 76 -1.22 0.62 -12.57
C MET A 76 -2.65 1.14 -12.50
N ILE A 77 -3.65 0.28 -12.73
CA ILE A 77 -5.07 0.67 -12.66
C ILE A 77 -5.37 1.24 -11.28
N ARG A 78 -4.93 0.55 -10.22
CA ARG A 78 -5.24 0.98 -8.85
C ARG A 78 -4.48 2.23 -8.43
N TYR A 79 -3.28 2.47 -8.96
CA TYR A 79 -2.59 3.75 -8.82
C TYR A 79 -3.42 4.88 -9.44
N VAL A 80 -3.86 4.73 -10.69
CA VAL A 80 -4.67 5.74 -11.38
C VAL A 80 -5.98 6.00 -10.64
N THR A 81 -6.71 4.95 -10.27
CA THR A 81 -7.95 5.07 -9.48
C THR A 81 -7.70 5.77 -8.16
N SER A 82 -6.62 5.42 -7.44
CA SER A 82 -6.26 6.08 -6.20
C SER A 82 -5.96 7.56 -6.41
N ARG A 83 -5.23 7.94 -7.46
CA ARG A 83 -4.89 9.33 -7.77
C ARG A 83 -6.10 10.20 -8.12
N ILE A 84 -7.12 9.60 -8.73
CA ILE A 84 -8.39 10.29 -9.03
C ILE A 84 -9.14 10.59 -7.73
N LEU A 85 -9.20 9.63 -6.80
CA LEU A 85 -9.93 9.79 -5.53
C LEU A 85 -9.15 10.62 -4.49
N SER A 86 -7.85 10.34 -4.36
CA SER A 86 -6.94 10.93 -3.39
C SER A 86 -5.66 11.35 -4.09
N ARG A 87 -5.43 12.66 -4.23
CA ARG A 87 -4.28 13.18 -4.98
C ARG A 87 -2.94 12.97 -4.27
N GLU A 88 -2.95 12.87 -2.95
CA GLU A 88 -1.75 12.80 -2.12
C GLU A 88 -1.46 11.35 -1.66
N PRO A 89 -0.23 10.82 -1.88
CA PRO A 89 0.18 9.52 -1.38
C PRO A 89 0.19 9.47 0.15
N LEU A 90 -0.18 8.32 0.73
CA LEU A 90 -0.30 8.19 2.18
C LEU A 90 1.02 8.51 2.92
N TYR A 91 2.15 7.99 2.44
CA TYR A 91 3.45 8.25 3.07
C TYR A 91 3.85 9.73 3.03
N HIS A 92 3.41 10.48 2.03
CA HIS A 92 3.62 11.92 1.95
C HIS A 92 2.77 12.66 3.00
N CYS A 93 1.51 12.26 3.18
CA CYS A 93 0.67 12.80 4.25
C CYS A 93 1.28 12.56 5.64
N LEU A 94 1.79 11.34 5.89
CA LEU A 94 2.41 11.00 7.16
C LEU A 94 3.70 11.80 7.43
N SER A 95 4.53 12.01 6.41
CA SER A 95 5.81 12.72 6.57
C SER A 95 5.61 14.16 7.06
N ARG A 96 4.51 14.82 6.68
CA ARG A 96 4.18 16.18 7.13
C ARG A 96 3.97 16.27 8.64
N VAL A 97 3.37 15.25 9.25
CA VAL A 97 3.18 15.20 10.71
C VAL A 97 4.52 15.07 11.43
N PHE A 98 5.40 14.20 10.92
CA PHE A 98 6.76 14.04 11.46
C PHE A 98 7.60 15.31 11.28
N LEU A 99 7.53 15.95 10.12
CA LEU A 99 8.24 17.20 9.84
C LEU A 99 7.76 18.33 10.76
N ALA A 100 6.46 18.46 10.97
CA ALA A 100 5.90 19.46 11.89
C ALA A 100 6.35 19.22 13.35
N ALA A 101 6.41 17.95 13.79
CA ALA A 101 6.95 17.61 15.11
C ALA A 101 8.45 17.97 15.23
N ALA A 102 9.25 17.66 14.20
CA ALA A 102 10.68 17.97 14.18
C ALA A 102 10.95 19.49 14.22
N ILE A 103 10.18 20.29 13.48
CA ILE A 103 10.29 21.75 13.48
C ILE A 103 9.96 22.33 14.87
N ARG A 104 8.90 21.83 15.53
CA ARG A 104 8.53 22.26 16.88
C ARG A 104 9.63 21.94 17.90
N ALA A 105 10.20 20.75 17.84
CA ALA A 105 11.30 20.35 18.72
C ALA A 105 12.53 21.27 18.53
N ARG A 106 12.91 21.59 17.29
CA ARG A 106 14.03 22.52 17.02
C ARG A 106 13.79 23.94 17.54
N ARG A 107 12.57 24.45 17.48
CA ARG A 107 12.24 25.81 17.98
C ARG A 107 12.31 25.89 19.50
N ALA A 108 11.90 24.85 20.21
CA ALA A 108 12.00 24.80 21.67
C ALA A 108 13.45 24.87 22.14
N VAL A 109 14.36 24.15 21.46
CA VAL A 109 15.81 24.17 21.78
C VAL A 109 16.44 25.53 21.51
N LYS A 110 16.03 26.26 20.47
CA LYS A 110 16.59 27.59 20.14
C LYS A 110 16.10 28.71 21.07
N SER A 111 15.04 28.46 21.84
CA SER A 111 14.47 29.43 22.79
C SER A 111 15.04 29.27 24.21
N GLN A 112 15.94 28.29 24.40
CA GLN A 112 16.72 28.07 25.61
C GLN A 112 18.16 28.55 25.38
#